data_AF-X0GMF4-F1
#
_entry.id   AF-X0GMF4-F1
#
_cell.length_a   1.000
_cell.length_b   1.000
_cell.length_c   1.000
_cell.angle_alpha   90.00
_cell.angle_beta   90.00
_cell.angle_gamma   90.00
#
_symmetry.space_group_name_H-M   'P 1'
#
loop_
_entity.id
_entity.type
_entity.pdbx_description
1 polymer ?
#
loop_
_entity_poly.entity_id
_entity_poly.type
_entity_poly.pdbx_seq_one_letter_code
_entity_poly.pdbx_strand_id
1 'polypeptide(L)'
;MELKQIAEERRKLDERETNVQKDQEEDKREYRKSVERNTVDRVILKQPAYKNGTIRRISEPCHISDLLKFTMQKFIHQGLSNLCQYRSSQNGDGGTLYLSTFDKDLASYWNEFEAEARNLVHQKDPGSNWLSDLRSNLKRDVDTCYSYWVERMSGPNGKANLFGQSCFYARKIGFYIATDCQQVCCWRSSGQDPHQPIESLDTARDLAASQSKSEFQHNSPSKLLWSIAGRQLQFIKCSKARAPILVPPRTYKLLRPDGKRIHQS
;
A
#
# COMPACT_ATOMS: atom_id res chain seq x y z
N MET A 1 24.73 51.91 -22.72
CA MET A 1 24.58 51.66 -24.18
C MET A 1 24.59 50.15 -24.47
N GLU A 2 25.41 49.37 -23.76
CA GLU A 2 25.63 47.93 -23.96
C GLU A 2 24.40 47.03 -23.74
N LEU A 3 23.53 47.30 -22.76
CA LEU A 3 22.36 46.44 -22.48
C LEU A 3 21.34 46.41 -23.63
N LYS A 4 21.18 47.51 -24.37
CA LYS A 4 20.30 47.56 -25.55
C LYS A 4 20.87 46.73 -26.72
N GLN A 5 22.19 46.70 -26.84
CA GLN A 5 22.88 45.95 -27.88
C GLN A 5 22.82 44.44 -27.59
N ILE A 6 23.00 44.04 -26.33
CA ILE A 6 22.84 42.63 -25.90
C ILE A 6 21.40 42.15 -26.10
N ALA A 7 20.40 42.98 -25.80
CA ALA A 7 18.99 42.62 -26.02
C ALA A 7 18.67 42.45 -27.51
N GLU A 8 19.22 43.30 -28.37
CA GLU A 8 19.04 43.22 -29.82
C GLU A 8 19.76 42.01 -30.43
N GLU A 9 20.94 41.66 -29.94
CA GLU A 9 21.64 40.44 -30.39
C GLU A 9 20.91 39.17 -29.97
N ARG A 10 20.35 39.12 -28.75
CA ARG A 10 19.51 37.99 -28.31
C ARG A 10 18.29 37.82 -29.20
N ARG A 11 17.60 38.92 -29.53
CA ARG A 11 16.44 38.89 -30.44
C ARG A 11 16.81 38.33 -31.82
N LYS A 12 17.96 38.74 -32.37
CA LYS A 12 18.45 38.23 -33.66
C LYS A 12 18.83 36.75 -33.60
N LEU A 13 19.30 36.27 -32.44
CA LEU A 13 19.62 34.86 -32.21
C LEU A 13 18.34 34.01 -32.17
N ASP A 14 17.32 34.45 -31.44
CA ASP A 14 16.02 33.78 -31.35
C ASP A 14 15.33 33.72 -32.73
N GLU A 15 15.41 34.79 -33.52
CA GLU A 15 14.90 34.85 -34.90
C GLU A 15 15.64 33.87 -35.83
N ARG A 16 16.95 33.68 -35.65
CA ARG A 16 17.73 32.68 -36.41
C ARG A 16 17.35 31.25 -36.01
N GLU A 17 17.20 30.97 -34.73
CA GLU A 17 16.80 29.64 -34.26
C GLU A 17 15.39 29.28 -34.74
N THR A 18 14.45 30.23 -34.75
CA THR A 18 13.11 30.00 -35.29
C THR A 18 13.11 29.76 -36.80
N ASN A 19 13.97 30.45 -37.55
CA ASN A 19 14.10 30.21 -38.99
C ASN A 19 14.72 28.83 -39.28
N VAL A 20 15.75 28.42 -38.54
CA VAL A 20 16.35 27.07 -38.68
C VAL A 20 15.33 25.96 -38.38
N GLN A 21 14.48 26.14 -37.36
CA GLN A 21 13.42 25.17 -37.06
C GLN A 21 12.35 25.11 -38.16
N LYS A 22 12.01 26.26 -38.77
CA LYS A 22 11.09 26.31 -39.91
C LYS A 22 11.66 25.59 -41.13
N ASP A 23 12.92 25.86 -41.47
CA ASP A 23 13.61 25.24 -42.60
C ASP A 23 13.69 23.71 -42.41
N GLN A 24 14.00 23.23 -41.19
CA GLN A 24 14.01 21.80 -40.90
C GLN A 24 12.62 21.13 -40.99
N GLU A 25 11.55 21.83 -40.61
CA GLU A 25 10.19 21.31 -40.79
C GLU A 25 9.73 21.38 -42.24
N GLU A 26 10.23 22.35 -43.02
CA GLU A 26 9.97 22.47 -44.45
C GLU A 26 10.69 21.35 -45.23
N ASP A 27 11.96 21.08 -44.94
CA ASP A 27 12.72 19.94 -45.46
C ASP A 27 12.05 18.61 -45.14
N LYS A 28 11.61 18.40 -43.88
CA LYS A 28 10.85 17.21 -43.49
C LYS A 28 9.52 17.09 -44.22
N ARG A 29 8.88 18.22 -44.53
CA ARG A 29 7.60 18.27 -45.25
C ARG A 29 7.81 17.99 -46.74
N GLU A 30 8.89 18.50 -47.31
CA GLU A 30 9.25 18.29 -48.70
C GLU A 30 9.73 16.86 -48.95
N TYR A 31 10.53 16.30 -48.03
CA TYR A 31 10.87 14.88 -48.01
C TYR A 31 9.62 14.00 -47.89
N ARG A 32 8.68 14.32 -46.98
CA ARG A 32 7.39 13.62 -46.91
C ARG A 32 6.61 13.73 -48.22
N LYS A 33 6.57 14.90 -48.86
CA LYS A 33 5.91 15.11 -50.16
C LYS A 33 6.61 14.38 -51.32
N SER A 34 7.93 14.20 -51.28
CA SER A 34 8.66 13.47 -52.33
C SER A 34 8.48 11.97 -52.18
N VAL A 35 8.47 11.47 -50.94
CA VAL A 35 8.12 10.08 -50.61
C VAL A 35 6.64 9.81 -50.97
N GLU A 36 5.72 10.73 -50.63
CA GLU A 36 4.28 10.62 -50.96
C GLU A 36 4.02 10.62 -52.47
N ARG A 37 4.83 11.33 -53.28
CA ARG A 37 4.70 11.35 -54.75
C ARG A 37 5.15 10.06 -55.43
N ASN A 38 6.02 9.28 -54.77
CA ASN A 38 6.53 8.00 -55.29
C ASN A 38 5.79 6.78 -54.73
N THR A 39 4.85 6.96 -53.80
CA THR A 39 4.04 5.86 -53.24
C THR A 39 2.64 5.87 -53.83
N VAL A 40 2.34 4.87 -54.64
CA VAL A 40 0.97 4.48 -54.99
C VAL A 40 0.24 4.18 -53.66
N ASP A 41 -0.85 4.91 -53.43
CA ASP A 41 -1.72 4.92 -52.26
C ASP A 41 -1.16 5.44 -50.93
N ARG A 42 -1.86 6.43 -50.37
CA ARG A 42 -1.77 6.86 -48.96
C ARG A 42 -2.28 5.73 -48.04
N VAL A 43 -1.54 4.65 -47.94
CA VAL A 43 -1.86 3.55 -47.03
C VAL A 43 -1.48 3.99 -45.61
N ILE A 44 -2.47 4.27 -44.78
CA ILE A 44 -2.28 4.38 -43.33
C ILE A 44 -1.65 3.07 -42.86
N LEU A 45 -0.37 3.11 -42.50
CA LEU A 45 0.33 1.94 -42.00
C LEU A 45 -0.35 1.47 -40.72
N LYS A 46 -0.81 0.21 -40.71
CA LYS A 46 -1.41 -0.41 -39.53
C LYS A 46 -0.38 -0.42 -38.40
N GLN A 47 -0.85 -0.17 -37.18
CA GLN A 47 0.00 -0.25 -36.00
C GLN A 47 0.59 -1.66 -35.86
N PRO A 48 1.91 -1.80 -35.58
CA PRO A 48 2.52 -3.10 -35.36
C PRO A 48 1.83 -3.87 -34.23
N ALA A 49 1.67 -5.18 -34.40
CA ALA A 49 0.86 -5.99 -33.50
C ALA A 49 1.42 -6.02 -32.06
N TYR A 50 2.75 -5.96 -31.89
CA TYR A 50 3.41 -5.85 -30.59
C TYR A 50 3.10 -4.54 -29.84
N LYS A 51 2.54 -3.51 -30.45
CA LYS A 51 2.12 -2.29 -29.71
C LYS A 51 0.75 -2.44 -29.06
N ASN A 52 -0.03 -3.45 -29.44
CA ASN A 52 -1.33 -3.70 -28.85
C ASN A 52 -1.17 -4.39 -27.49
N GLY A 53 -1.84 -3.87 -26.45
CA GLY A 53 -1.75 -4.38 -25.07
C GLY A 53 -2.31 -5.79 -24.90
N THR A 54 -3.16 -6.24 -25.82
CA THR A 54 -3.84 -7.53 -25.80
C THR A 54 -3.48 -8.33 -27.06
N ILE A 55 -2.46 -9.21 -26.96
CA ILE A 55 -2.03 -10.13 -28.03
C ILE A 55 -3.02 -11.31 -28.20
N ARG A 56 -4.27 -11.16 -27.73
CA ARG A 56 -5.27 -12.23 -27.78
C ARG A 56 -5.74 -12.56 -29.21
N ARG A 57 -5.19 -11.88 -30.24
CA ARG A 57 -5.61 -11.97 -31.65
C ARG A 57 -4.49 -12.25 -32.66
N ILE A 58 -3.23 -12.41 -32.25
CA ILE A 58 -2.19 -12.82 -33.20
C ILE A 58 -2.23 -14.34 -33.27
N SER A 59 -2.81 -14.90 -34.33
CA SER A 59 -2.85 -16.35 -34.58
C SER A 59 -1.46 -16.93 -34.82
N GLU A 60 -0.54 -16.13 -35.38
CA GLU A 60 0.86 -16.52 -35.60
C GLU A 60 1.76 -15.26 -35.67
N PRO A 61 2.80 -15.11 -34.83
CA PRO A 61 3.66 -13.94 -34.85
C PRO A 61 4.55 -13.91 -36.10
N CYS A 62 4.30 -12.99 -37.03
CA CYS A 62 5.06 -12.89 -38.29
C CYS A 62 6.34 -12.06 -38.17
N HIS A 63 6.45 -11.21 -37.13
CA HIS A 63 7.60 -10.34 -36.89
C HIS A 63 8.36 -10.75 -35.62
N ILE A 64 9.70 -10.63 -35.61
CA ILE A 64 10.54 -11.04 -34.47
C ILE A 64 10.11 -10.39 -33.13
N SER A 65 9.72 -9.12 -33.16
CA SER A 65 9.22 -8.42 -31.96
C SER A 65 7.86 -8.95 -31.50
N ASP A 66 6.98 -9.38 -32.42
CA ASP A 66 5.70 -10.01 -32.07
C ASP A 66 5.95 -11.38 -31.42
N LEU A 67 6.88 -12.15 -31.99
CA LEU A 67 7.28 -13.47 -31.47
C LEU A 67 7.87 -13.35 -30.06
N LEU A 68 8.81 -12.42 -29.84
CA LEU A 68 9.42 -12.21 -28.53
C LEU A 68 8.39 -11.75 -27.50
N LYS A 69 7.54 -10.77 -27.84
CA LYS A 69 6.51 -10.26 -26.93
C LYS A 69 5.51 -11.36 -26.57
N PHE A 70 5.04 -12.12 -27.56
CA PHE A 70 4.13 -13.25 -27.35
C PHE A 70 4.77 -14.32 -26.46
N THR A 71 6.01 -14.71 -26.77
CA THR A 71 6.74 -15.75 -26.04
C THR A 71 7.00 -15.34 -24.58
N MET A 72 7.50 -14.13 -24.34
CA MET A 72 7.69 -13.59 -22.99
C MET A 72 6.37 -13.52 -22.22
N GLN A 73 5.29 -13.05 -22.86
CA GLN A 73 3.98 -12.99 -22.21
C GLN A 73 3.45 -14.38 -21.84
N LYS A 74 3.68 -15.39 -22.69
CA LYS A 74 3.34 -16.79 -22.39
C LYS A 74 4.10 -17.29 -21.15
N PHE A 75 5.41 -17.05 -21.08
CA PHE A 75 6.22 -17.42 -19.92
C PHE A 75 5.77 -16.70 -18.64
N ILE A 76 5.47 -15.40 -18.71
CA ILE A 76 4.97 -14.62 -17.58
C ILE A 76 3.62 -15.17 -17.10
N HIS A 77 2.68 -15.41 -18.02
CA HIS A 77 1.37 -15.98 -17.67
C HIS A 77 1.48 -17.37 -17.07
N GLN A 78 2.37 -18.21 -17.60
CA GLN A 78 2.65 -19.53 -17.03
C GLN A 78 3.23 -19.41 -15.62
N GLY A 79 4.22 -18.52 -15.41
CA GLY A 79 4.81 -18.29 -14.09
C GLY A 79 3.79 -17.78 -13.07
N LEU A 80 2.93 -16.85 -13.46
CA LEU A 80 1.84 -16.35 -12.62
C LEU A 80 0.80 -17.44 -12.33
N SER A 81 0.46 -18.26 -13.33
CA SER A 81 -0.46 -19.39 -13.16
C SER A 81 0.11 -20.43 -12.20
N ASN A 82 1.40 -20.79 -12.34
CA ASN A 82 2.10 -21.70 -11.44
C ASN A 82 2.11 -21.16 -10.00
N LEU A 83 2.37 -19.85 -9.81
CA LEU A 83 2.33 -19.22 -8.50
C LEU A 83 0.91 -19.24 -7.88
N CYS A 84 -0.11 -18.95 -8.68
CA CYS A 84 -1.50 -19.04 -8.24
C CYS A 84 -1.90 -20.48 -7.87
N GLN A 85 -1.51 -21.46 -8.68
CA GLN A 85 -1.77 -22.88 -8.42
C GLN A 85 -1.06 -23.36 -7.16
N TYR A 86 0.23 -23.01 -7.00
CA TYR A 86 0.97 -23.27 -5.77
C TYR A 86 0.22 -22.73 -4.54
N ARG A 87 -0.20 -21.46 -4.59
CA ARG A 87 -0.98 -20.83 -3.52
C ARG A 87 -2.31 -21.56 -3.24
N SER A 88 -3.03 -21.99 -4.28
CA SER A 88 -4.30 -22.71 -4.11
C SER A 88 -4.10 -24.13 -3.58
N SER A 89 -3.05 -24.83 -4.01
CA SER A 89 -2.74 -26.22 -3.58
C SER A 89 -2.37 -26.31 -2.10
N GLN A 90 -1.75 -25.27 -1.53
CA GLN A 90 -1.46 -25.17 -0.10
C GLN A 90 -2.73 -25.06 0.77
N ASN A 91 -3.89 -24.73 0.19
CA ASN A 91 -5.15 -24.62 0.91
C ASN A 91 -6.01 -25.90 0.84
N GLY A 92 -5.57 -26.94 0.11
CA GLY A 92 -6.44 -28.05 -0.32
C GLY A 92 -6.24 -29.39 0.38
N ASP A 93 -5.02 -29.78 0.76
CA ASP A 93 -4.77 -31.10 1.35
C ASP A 93 -3.53 -31.06 2.24
N GLY A 94 -3.72 -31.01 3.56
CA GLY A 94 -2.70 -31.40 4.56
C GLY A 94 -1.32 -30.72 4.52
N GLY A 95 -1.12 -29.70 3.69
CA GLY A 95 0.14 -28.95 3.58
C GLY A 95 0.30 -28.00 4.76
N THR A 96 1.47 -28.02 5.39
CA THR A 96 1.81 -27.33 6.65
C THR A 96 1.74 -25.80 6.60
N LEU A 97 1.32 -25.19 5.49
CA LEU A 97 1.29 -23.74 5.27
C LEU A 97 -0.10 -23.26 4.84
N TYR A 98 -1.09 -23.44 5.73
CA TYR A 98 -2.32 -22.67 5.65
C TYR A 98 -1.96 -21.18 5.83
N LEU A 99 -1.94 -20.42 4.72
CA LEU A 99 -1.71 -18.97 4.71
C LEU A 99 -2.95 -18.25 5.25
N SER A 100 -3.24 -18.49 6.53
CA SER A 100 -4.29 -17.80 7.26
C SER A 100 -4.00 -16.31 7.28
N THR A 101 -5.01 -15.52 6.96
CA THR A 101 -4.98 -14.09 7.30
C THR A 101 -5.09 -13.88 8.80
N PHE A 102 -5.55 -14.87 9.56
CA PHE A 102 -5.65 -14.83 11.02
C PHE A 102 -4.33 -15.24 11.67
N ASP A 103 -3.88 -14.43 12.61
CA ASP A 103 -2.72 -14.70 13.45
C ASP A 103 -3.16 -14.54 14.90
N LYS A 104 -3.12 -15.64 15.65
CA LYS A 104 -3.56 -15.68 17.05
C LYS A 104 -2.77 -14.71 17.93
N ASP A 105 -1.50 -14.48 17.61
CA ASP A 105 -0.64 -13.61 18.41
C ASP A 105 -1.08 -12.16 18.25
N LEU A 106 -1.53 -11.78 17.06
CA LEU A 106 -2.05 -10.44 16.78
C LEU A 106 -3.40 -10.17 17.43
N ALA A 107 -4.18 -11.21 17.77
CA ALA A 107 -5.45 -11.09 18.51
C ALA A 107 -5.25 -11.23 20.04
N SER A 108 -4.12 -11.78 20.48
CA SER A 108 -3.88 -12.12 21.89
C SER A 108 -3.93 -10.90 22.81
N TYR A 109 -3.48 -9.73 22.36
CA TYR A 109 -3.43 -8.52 23.17
C TYR A 109 -4.83 -8.06 23.61
N TRP A 110 -5.81 -8.10 22.71
CA TRP A 110 -7.22 -7.83 23.02
C TRP A 110 -7.82 -8.89 23.94
N ASN A 111 -7.53 -10.17 23.68
CA ASN A 111 -8.06 -11.28 24.48
C ASN A 111 -7.58 -11.22 25.93
N GLU A 112 -6.29 -10.91 26.14
CA GLU A 112 -5.68 -10.73 27.45
C GLU A 112 -6.35 -9.54 28.19
N PHE A 113 -6.50 -8.40 27.52
CA PHE A 113 -7.20 -7.24 28.08
C PHE A 113 -8.66 -7.55 28.45
N GLU A 114 -9.42 -8.17 27.56
CA GLU A 114 -10.85 -8.46 27.79
C GLU A 114 -11.05 -9.47 28.94
N ALA A 115 -10.12 -10.41 29.13
CA ALA A 115 -10.14 -11.32 30.27
C ALA A 115 -9.91 -10.58 31.60
N GLU A 116 -8.91 -9.70 31.65
CA GLU A 116 -8.60 -8.92 32.85
C GLU A 116 -9.69 -7.89 33.19
N ALA A 117 -10.18 -7.18 32.19
CA ALA A 117 -11.25 -6.20 32.35
C ALA A 117 -12.54 -6.85 32.87
N ARG A 118 -12.91 -8.05 32.38
CA ARG A 118 -14.06 -8.81 32.91
C ARG A 118 -13.89 -9.16 34.37
N ASN A 119 -12.71 -9.65 34.77
CA ASN A 119 -12.43 -9.97 36.17
C ASN A 119 -12.59 -8.74 37.07
N LEU A 120 -12.12 -7.57 36.62
CA LEU A 120 -12.25 -6.32 37.37
C LEU A 120 -13.70 -5.83 37.47
N VAL A 121 -14.47 -5.90 36.38
CA VAL A 121 -15.92 -5.58 36.40
C VAL A 121 -16.63 -6.45 37.43
N HIS A 122 -16.40 -7.77 37.40
CA HIS A 122 -17.01 -8.69 38.35
C HIS A 122 -16.61 -8.42 39.81
N GLN A 123 -15.40 -7.92 40.07
CA GLN A 123 -14.92 -7.66 41.43
C GLN A 123 -15.30 -6.29 41.99
N LYS A 124 -15.28 -5.24 41.16
CA LYS A 124 -15.38 -3.85 41.63
C LYS A 124 -16.71 -3.18 41.31
N ASP A 125 -17.32 -3.51 40.18
CA ASP A 125 -18.56 -2.86 39.73
C ASP A 125 -19.35 -3.80 38.79
N PRO A 126 -20.08 -4.79 39.34
CA PRO A 126 -20.80 -5.78 38.54
C PRO A 126 -21.94 -5.20 37.69
N GLY A 127 -22.38 -3.98 37.98
CA GLY A 127 -23.40 -3.25 37.21
C GLY A 127 -22.84 -2.43 36.05
N SER A 128 -21.52 -2.38 35.92
CA SER A 128 -20.85 -1.55 34.92
C SER A 128 -20.91 -2.14 33.52
N ASN A 129 -21.39 -1.33 32.57
CA ASN A 129 -21.43 -1.71 31.15
C ASN A 129 -20.24 -1.18 30.34
N TRP A 130 -19.27 -0.52 30.99
CA TRP A 130 -18.20 0.20 30.29
C TRP A 130 -17.40 -0.68 29.32
N LEU A 131 -17.15 -1.96 29.64
CA LEU A 131 -16.39 -2.86 28.77
C LEU A 131 -17.21 -3.22 27.51
N SER A 132 -18.52 -3.39 27.66
CA SER A 132 -19.43 -3.60 26.54
C SER A 132 -19.54 -2.35 25.67
N ASP A 133 -19.61 -1.17 26.28
CA ASP A 133 -19.66 0.12 25.58
C ASP A 133 -18.35 0.36 24.82
N LEU A 134 -17.20 0.10 25.44
CA LEU A 134 -15.88 0.20 24.81
C LEU A 134 -15.78 -0.70 23.57
N ARG A 135 -16.16 -1.98 23.71
CA ARG A 135 -16.13 -2.94 22.59
C ARG A 135 -17.02 -2.46 21.44
N SER A 136 -18.23 -2.01 21.75
CA SER A 136 -19.22 -1.55 20.77
C SER A 136 -18.76 -0.28 20.06
N ASN A 137 -18.20 0.69 20.78
CA ASN A 137 -17.66 1.93 20.23
C ASN A 137 -16.46 1.67 19.33
N LEU A 138 -15.49 0.87 19.79
CA LEU A 138 -14.32 0.51 18.97
C LEU A 138 -14.72 -0.21 17.69
N LYS A 139 -15.67 -1.15 17.76
CA LYS A 139 -16.19 -1.84 16.58
C LYS A 139 -16.83 -0.85 15.59
N ARG A 140 -17.73 0.01 16.08
CA ARG A 140 -18.40 1.03 15.27
C ARG A 140 -17.40 1.95 14.58
N ASP A 141 -16.34 2.36 15.29
CA ASP A 141 -15.32 3.25 14.75
C ASP A 141 -14.52 2.57 13.63
N VAL A 142 -14.19 1.28 13.80
CA VAL A 142 -13.48 0.52 12.76
C VAL A 142 -14.39 0.26 11.55
N ASP A 143 -15.66 -0.08 11.76
CA ASP A 143 -16.64 -0.27 10.68
C ASP A 143 -16.88 1.02 9.90
N THR A 144 -16.95 2.17 10.59
CA THR A 144 -17.07 3.50 9.98
C THR A 144 -15.84 3.82 9.14
N CYS A 145 -14.64 3.53 9.67
CA CYS A 145 -13.39 3.66 8.94
C CYS A 145 -13.38 2.80 7.68
N TYR A 146 -13.83 1.54 7.77
CA TYR A 146 -13.86 0.64 6.63
C TYR A 146 -14.82 1.13 5.55
N SER A 147 -16.02 1.54 5.94
CA SER A 147 -17.03 2.07 5.03
C SER A 147 -16.50 3.29 4.26
N TYR A 148 -15.84 4.20 4.98
CA TYR A 148 -15.19 5.36 4.37
C TYR A 148 -14.07 4.97 3.39
N TRP A 149 -13.24 3.99 3.75
CA TRP A 149 -12.20 3.48 2.86
C TRP A 149 -12.79 2.87 1.59
N VAL A 150 -13.84 2.05 1.70
CA VAL A 150 -14.51 1.43 0.54
C VAL A 150 -15.09 2.50 -0.39
N GLU A 151 -15.81 3.49 0.15
CA GLU A 151 -16.39 4.59 -0.63
C GLU A 151 -15.32 5.31 -1.47
N ARG A 152 -14.19 5.65 -0.84
CA ARG A 152 -13.10 6.40 -1.49
C ARG A 152 -12.29 5.55 -2.47
N MET A 153 -12.12 4.27 -2.19
CA MET A 153 -11.37 3.35 -3.05
C MET A 153 -12.19 2.83 -4.23
N SER A 154 -13.53 2.93 -4.17
CA SER A 154 -14.44 2.51 -5.24
C SER A 154 -14.61 3.54 -6.36
N GLY A 155 -14.09 4.77 -6.19
CA GLY A 155 -14.20 5.82 -7.19
C GLY A 155 -13.23 5.67 -8.38
N PRO A 156 -13.53 6.31 -9.54
CA PRO A 156 -12.69 6.25 -10.75
C PRO A 156 -11.26 6.79 -10.55
N ASN A 157 -11.04 7.63 -9.53
CA ASN A 157 -9.73 8.19 -9.14
C ASN A 157 -9.04 7.40 -8.01
N GLY A 158 -9.60 6.26 -7.58
CA GLY A 158 -9.20 5.52 -6.40
C GLY A 158 -7.76 4.99 -6.39
N LYS A 159 -7.04 5.02 -7.52
CA LYS A 159 -5.65 4.54 -7.65
C LYS A 159 -4.57 5.64 -7.51
N ALA A 160 -4.89 6.89 -7.83
CA ALA A 160 -3.90 7.96 -7.94
C ALA A 160 -3.61 8.70 -6.61
N ASN A 161 -4.57 8.72 -5.68
CA ASN A 161 -4.45 9.39 -4.38
C ASN A 161 -4.12 8.44 -3.20
N LEU A 162 -3.62 7.24 -3.51
CA LEU A 162 -3.57 6.09 -2.60
C LEU A 162 -2.75 6.28 -1.32
N PHE A 163 -1.71 7.12 -1.34
CA PHE A 163 -0.70 7.17 -0.27
C PHE A 163 -0.75 8.45 0.57
N GLY A 164 -1.13 9.59 -0.02
CA GLY A 164 -1.19 10.87 0.70
C GLY A 164 -2.41 11.00 1.61
N GLN A 165 -3.59 10.57 1.14
CA GLN A 165 -4.84 10.70 1.89
C GLN A 165 -5.05 9.55 2.89
N SER A 166 -4.63 8.33 2.57
CA SER A 166 -4.73 7.16 3.47
C SER A 166 -3.96 7.34 4.79
N CYS A 167 -2.79 7.98 4.77
CA CYS A 167 -2.02 8.31 5.98
C CYS A 167 -2.72 9.33 6.88
N PHE A 168 -3.47 10.26 6.30
CA PHE A 168 -4.24 11.26 7.05
C PHE A 168 -5.41 10.61 7.80
N TYR A 169 -6.10 9.65 7.17
CA TYR A 169 -7.20 8.91 7.81
C TYR A 169 -6.70 7.92 8.87
N ALA A 170 -5.61 7.19 8.63
CA ALA A 170 -4.98 6.33 9.63
C ALA A 170 -4.62 7.10 10.93
N ARG A 171 -4.14 8.35 10.78
CA ARG A 171 -3.90 9.25 11.91
C ARG A 171 -5.18 9.72 12.59
N LYS A 172 -6.25 10.00 11.83
CA LYS A 172 -7.55 10.38 12.40
C LYS A 172 -8.20 9.23 13.18
N ILE A 173 -8.08 7.99 12.70
CA ILE A 173 -8.54 6.76 13.37
C ILE A 173 -7.74 6.51 14.66
N GLY A 174 -6.41 6.61 14.59
CA GLY A 174 -5.55 6.55 15.78
C GLY A 174 -5.71 7.75 16.74
N PHE A 175 -6.53 8.75 16.39
CA PHE A 175 -6.95 9.85 17.24
C PHE A 175 -8.32 9.54 17.87
N TYR A 176 -9.32 9.09 17.10
CA TYR A 176 -10.64 8.69 17.61
C TYR A 176 -10.58 7.53 18.61
N ILE A 177 -9.80 6.48 18.30
CA ILE A 177 -9.55 5.34 19.20
C ILE A 177 -8.93 5.79 20.53
N ALA A 178 -8.10 6.85 20.50
CA ALA A 178 -7.39 7.32 21.66
C ALA A 178 -8.19 8.35 22.49
N THR A 179 -9.11 9.10 21.87
CA THR A 179 -9.88 10.15 22.54
C THR A 179 -11.02 9.63 23.41
N ASP A 180 -11.61 8.46 23.11
CA ASP A 180 -12.66 7.85 23.96
C ASP A 180 -12.11 6.92 25.05
N CYS A 181 -10.81 6.65 25.04
CA CYS A 181 -10.15 5.70 25.95
C CYS A 181 -9.61 6.34 27.24
N GLN A 182 -10.26 7.38 27.76
CA GLN A 182 -9.86 8.01 29.04
C GLN A 182 -9.92 7.00 30.21
N GLN A 183 -10.85 6.04 30.15
CA GLN A 183 -10.99 4.92 31.10
C GLN A 183 -9.85 3.88 30.96
N VAL A 184 -9.31 3.65 29.75
CA VAL A 184 -8.16 2.74 29.52
C VAL A 184 -6.87 3.34 30.07
N CYS A 185 -6.74 4.67 30.03
CA CYS A 185 -5.63 5.38 30.68
C CYS A 185 -5.68 5.21 32.21
N CYS A 186 -6.87 5.19 32.81
CA CYS A 186 -7.05 4.96 34.24
C CYS A 186 -6.71 3.52 34.66
N TRP A 187 -6.92 2.54 33.78
CA TRP A 187 -6.61 1.13 34.06
C TRP A 187 -5.11 0.89 34.30
N ARG A 188 -4.21 1.47 33.48
CA ARG A 188 -2.75 1.30 33.65
C ARG A 188 -2.20 2.11 34.84
N SER A 189 -2.82 3.22 35.19
CA SER A 189 -2.46 4.05 36.36
C SER A 189 -2.76 3.38 37.71
N SER A 190 -3.58 2.32 37.72
CA SER A 190 -3.92 1.61 38.97
C SER A 190 -2.84 0.63 39.46
N GLY A 191 -1.75 0.45 38.70
CA GLY A 191 -0.65 -0.46 39.04
C GLY A 191 0.76 0.06 38.78
N GLN A 192 0.95 1.32 38.38
CA GLN A 192 2.28 1.91 38.14
C GLN A 192 2.46 3.28 38.80
N ASP A 193 3.71 3.52 39.21
CA ASP A 193 4.25 4.72 39.85
C ASP A 193 3.78 6.02 39.13
N PRO A 194 3.17 7.00 39.84
CA PRO A 194 2.59 8.22 39.26
C PRO A 194 3.57 9.15 38.51
N HIS A 195 4.87 8.83 38.47
CA HIS A 195 5.90 9.62 37.80
C HIS A 195 6.27 9.15 36.38
N GLN A 196 5.68 8.08 35.85
CA GLN A 196 5.86 7.72 34.45
C GLN A 196 4.78 8.35 33.55
N PRO A 197 5.15 9.20 32.56
CA PRO A 197 4.21 9.72 31.59
C PRO A 197 3.60 8.55 30.82
N ILE A 198 2.28 8.39 30.93
CA ILE A 198 1.57 7.25 30.38
C ILE A 198 1.74 7.23 28.84
N GLU A 199 2.29 6.13 28.34
CA GLU A 199 2.24 5.63 26.95
C GLU A 199 0.78 5.29 26.53
N SER A 200 -0.19 6.13 26.86
CA SER A 200 -1.63 5.82 26.79
C SER A 200 -2.12 5.71 25.36
N LEU A 201 -1.58 6.56 24.49
CA LEU A 201 -1.99 6.69 23.10
C LEU A 201 -1.58 5.48 22.26
N ASP A 202 -0.40 4.92 22.53
CA ASP A 202 0.13 3.78 21.78
C ASP A 202 -0.48 2.46 22.28
N THR A 203 -0.72 2.35 23.59
CA THR A 203 -1.46 1.23 24.20
C THR A 203 -2.90 1.13 23.67
N ALA A 204 -3.62 2.26 23.60
CA ALA A 204 -4.98 2.29 23.05
C ALA A 204 -5.02 1.91 21.56
N ARG A 205 -3.99 2.29 20.80
CA ARG A 205 -3.85 1.91 19.37
C ARG A 205 -3.52 0.43 19.18
N ASP A 206 -2.67 -0.13 20.04
CA ASP A 206 -2.37 -1.56 20.03
C ASP A 206 -3.61 -2.39 20.37
N LEU A 207 -4.40 -1.93 21.34
CA LEU A 207 -5.66 -2.56 21.74
C LEU A 207 -6.67 -2.62 20.59
N ALA A 208 -6.92 -1.48 19.93
CA ALA A 208 -7.83 -1.42 18.80
C ALA A 208 -7.33 -2.19 17.57
N ALA A 209 -6.02 -2.21 17.33
CA ALA A 209 -5.41 -3.02 16.26
C ALA A 209 -5.65 -4.52 16.50
N SER A 210 -5.48 -4.97 17.76
CA SER A 210 -5.71 -6.35 18.16
C SER A 210 -7.19 -6.73 18.11
N GLN A 211 -8.10 -5.86 18.55
CA GLN A 211 -9.55 -6.11 18.46
C GLN A 211 -9.99 -6.24 17.01
N SER A 212 -9.55 -5.30 16.16
CA SER A 212 -9.83 -5.34 14.72
C SER A 212 -9.36 -6.67 14.13
N LYS A 213 -8.20 -7.17 14.53
CA LYS A 213 -7.72 -8.46 14.06
C LYS A 213 -8.59 -9.63 14.50
N SER A 214 -9.12 -9.59 15.72
CA SER A 214 -10.02 -10.59 16.27
C SER A 214 -11.40 -10.58 15.57
N GLU A 215 -11.95 -9.40 15.29
CA GLU A 215 -13.31 -9.27 14.72
C GLU A 215 -13.35 -9.44 13.19
N PHE A 216 -12.32 -8.99 12.48
CA PHE A 216 -12.24 -9.09 11.01
C PHE A 216 -11.60 -10.39 10.52
N GLN A 217 -11.74 -11.49 11.29
CA GLN A 217 -11.18 -12.80 10.97
C GLN A 217 -11.73 -13.38 9.65
N HIS A 218 -12.98 -13.06 9.30
CA HIS A 218 -13.70 -13.69 8.18
C HIS A 218 -14.07 -12.74 7.02
N ASN A 219 -14.11 -11.43 7.26
CA ASN A 219 -14.43 -10.44 6.24
C ASN A 219 -13.17 -9.68 5.80
N SER A 220 -13.22 -9.05 4.63
CA SER A 220 -12.05 -8.70 3.81
C SER A 220 -11.35 -7.33 4.03
N PRO A 221 -11.15 -6.72 5.23
CA PRO A 221 -10.36 -5.49 5.33
C PRO A 221 -8.88 -5.76 5.65
N SER A 222 -8.31 -6.94 5.35
CA SER A 222 -6.90 -7.23 5.68
C SER A 222 -5.94 -6.15 5.16
N LYS A 223 -6.14 -5.66 3.94
CA LYS A 223 -5.34 -4.57 3.36
C LYS A 223 -5.48 -3.25 4.12
N LEU A 224 -6.71 -2.89 4.51
CA LEU A 224 -6.96 -1.67 5.28
C LEU A 224 -6.29 -1.77 6.65
N LEU A 225 -6.51 -2.87 7.37
CA LEU A 225 -5.95 -3.09 8.70
C LEU A 225 -4.42 -3.01 8.68
N TRP A 226 -3.76 -3.68 7.73
CA TRP A 226 -2.31 -3.58 7.55
C TRP A 226 -1.85 -2.16 7.21
N SER A 227 -2.65 -1.39 6.47
CA SER A 227 -2.32 -0.02 6.10
C SER A 227 -2.43 0.96 7.27
N ILE A 228 -3.40 0.77 8.17
CA ILE A 228 -3.65 1.69 9.29
C ILE A 228 -2.93 1.30 10.57
N ALA A 229 -2.81 0.00 10.84
CA ALA A 229 -2.33 -0.56 12.09
C ALA A 229 -1.10 -1.46 11.92
N GLY A 230 -0.50 -1.54 10.73
CA GLY A 230 0.63 -2.43 10.46
C GLY A 230 1.81 -2.23 11.42
N ARG A 231 2.03 -0.99 11.89
CA ARG A 231 3.07 -0.68 12.87
C ARG A 231 2.74 -1.23 14.27
N GLN A 232 1.51 -1.06 14.72
CA GLN A 232 1.01 -1.61 15.99
C GLN A 232 1.03 -3.13 15.96
N LEU A 233 0.55 -3.73 14.87
CA LEU A 233 0.61 -5.19 14.67
C LEU A 233 2.05 -5.71 14.66
N GLN A 234 3.00 -4.96 14.11
CA GLN A 234 4.42 -5.30 14.21
C GLN A 234 4.90 -5.29 15.67
N PHE A 235 4.54 -4.28 16.46
CA PHE A 235 4.90 -4.24 17.89
C PHE A 235 4.31 -5.42 18.66
N ILE A 236 3.03 -5.71 18.47
CA ILE A 236 2.34 -6.86 19.08
C ILE A 236 3.01 -8.17 18.68
N LYS A 237 3.39 -8.34 17.41
CA LYS A 237 4.07 -9.56 16.96
C LYS A 237 5.48 -9.68 17.54
N CYS A 238 6.22 -8.57 17.59
CA CYS A 238 7.58 -8.54 18.11
C CYS A 238 7.64 -8.71 19.64
N SER A 239 6.62 -8.27 20.39
CA SER A 239 6.59 -8.44 21.86
C SER A 239 6.53 -9.90 22.30
N LYS A 240 6.08 -10.81 21.42
CA LYS A 240 6.10 -12.26 21.65
C LYS A 240 7.48 -12.90 21.34
N ALA A 241 8.44 -12.16 20.80
CA ALA A 241 9.80 -12.64 20.56
C ALA A 241 10.65 -12.60 21.84
N ARG A 242 11.65 -13.48 21.95
CA ARG A 242 12.49 -13.61 23.16
C ARG A 242 13.34 -12.37 23.49
N ALA A 243 13.80 -11.64 22.47
CA ALA A 243 14.69 -10.50 22.65
C ALA A 243 14.51 -9.48 21.50
N PRO A 244 13.40 -8.74 21.46
CA PRO A 244 13.18 -7.73 20.44
C PRO A 244 14.15 -6.55 20.63
N ILE A 245 14.71 -6.06 19.53
CA ILE A 245 15.57 -4.87 19.53
C ILE A 245 14.76 -3.71 18.95
N LEU A 246 14.51 -2.69 19.76
CA LEU A 246 13.89 -1.46 19.28
C LEU A 246 14.93 -0.63 18.51
N VAL A 247 14.73 -0.50 17.21
CA VAL A 247 15.63 0.28 16.35
C VAL A 247 14.97 1.61 15.98
N PRO A 248 15.60 2.77 16.30
CA PRO A 248 15.07 4.07 15.89
C PRO A 248 14.93 4.19 14.37
N PRO A 249 13.93 4.93 13.85
CA PRO A 249 13.69 5.02 12.40
C PRO A 249 14.90 5.49 11.58
N ARG A 250 15.76 6.36 12.15
CA ARG A 250 16.99 6.82 11.48
C ARG A 250 17.98 5.68 11.29
N THR A 251 18.17 4.86 12.32
CA THR A 251 19.07 3.70 12.29
C THR A 251 18.49 2.60 11.41
N TYR A 252 17.20 2.30 11.55
CA TYR A 252 16.53 1.24 10.77
C TYR A 252 16.67 1.43 9.26
N LYS A 253 16.58 2.68 8.79
CA LYS A 253 16.73 3.03 7.36
C LYS A 253 18.12 2.73 6.79
N LEU A 254 19.15 2.67 7.64
CA LEU A 254 20.53 2.40 7.23
C LEU A 254 20.83 0.90 7.18
N LEU A 255 20.03 0.07 7.85
CA LEU A 255 20.23 -1.37 7.89
C LEU A 255 19.81 -2.01 6.57
N ARG A 256 20.58 -3.00 6.13
CA ARG A 256 20.29 -3.86 4.98
C ARG A 256 20.42 -5.33 5.41
N PRO A 257 19.65 -6.25 4.80
CA PRO A 257 19.86 -7.68 5.01
C PRO A 257 21.30 -8.05 4.68
N ASP A 258 21.96 -8.78 5.58
CA ASP A 258 23.32 -9.25 5.37
C ASP A 258 23.30 -10.51 4.50
N GLY A 259 23.65 -10.34 3.21
CA GLY A 259 23.70 -11.44 2.26
C GLY A 259 24.67 -12.54 2.65
N LYS A 260 25.81 -12.21 3.30
CA LYS A 260 26.79 -13.22 3.72
C LYS A 260 26.19 -14.13 4.77
N ARG A 261 25.48 -13.55 5.74
CA ARG A 261 24.82 -14.30 6.81
C ARG A 261 23.66 -15.16 6.30
N ILE A 262 22.87 -14.64 5.35
CA ILE A 262 21.74 -15.38 4.76
C ILE A 262 22.21 -16.62 4.00
N HIS A 263 23.36 -16.56 3.32
CA HIS A 263 23.91 -17.70 2.59
C HIS A 263 24.57 -18.75 3.48
N GLN A 264 24.84 -18.44 4.75
CA GLN A 264 25.50 -19.33 5.70
C GLN A 264 24.54 -20.07 6.64
N SER A 265 23.26 -19.70 6.65
CA SER A 265 22.18 -20.36 7.42
C SER A 265 21.45 -21.40 6.60
#